data_AF-A0A7S2Z0T1-F1
#
_entry.id   AF-A0A7S2Z0T1-F1
#
_cell.length_a   1.000
_cell.length_b   1.000
_cell.length_c   1.000
_cell.angle_alpha   90.00
_cell.angle_beta   90.00
_cell.angle_gamma   90.00
#
_symmetry.space_group_name_H-M   'P 1'
#
loop_
_entity.id
_entity.type
_entity.pdbx_description
1 polymer ?
#
loop_
_entity_poly.entity_id
_entity_poly.type
_entity_poly.pdbx_seq_one_letter_code
_entity_poly.pdbx_strand_id
1 'polypeptide(L)'
;WWLNANPPELLFYALLPVLLFNAAMRVKWYYFRTSLFTIMIFAFLMVVLNTMLTGLLLQYTVVKVGTTIGVNALGGWNLYHGFTLGAILSSTDPVAVISFMEENNAPAMLATVIEGESLFNDATAYILFQAFLQ
;
A
#
# COMPACT_ATOMS: atom_id res chain seq x y z
N TRP A 1 19.15 -21.83 -16.07
CA TRP A 1 18.61 -22.12 -14.73
C TRP A 1 17.87 -20.92 -14.13
N TRP A 2 18.32 -19.67 -14.26
CA TRP A 2 17.49 -18.48 -13.90
C TRP A 2 16.52 -18.01 -15.01
N LEU A 3 16.84 -18.30 -16.28
CA LEU A 3 16.05 -17.87 -17.44
C LEU A 3 14.67 -18.56 -17.59
N ASN A 4 14.40 -19.60 -16.79
CA ASN A 4 13.09 -20.27 -16.72
C ASN A 4 12.31 -19.89 -15.44
N ALA A 5 12.85 -19.01 -14.60
CA ALA A 5 12.12 -18.55 -13.42
C ALA A 5 11.06 -17.54 -13.84
N ASN A 6 9.84 -17.71 -13.33
CA ASN A 6 8.79 -16.72 -13.51
C ASN A 6 9.26 -15.39 -12.88
N PRO A 7 9.24 -14.27 -13.63
CA PRO A 7 9.72 -12.98 -13.12
C PRO A 7 9.08 -12.56 -11.78
N PRO A 8 7.78 -12.79 -11.53
CA PRO A 8 7.17 -12.48 -10.24
C PRO A 8 7.76 -13.30 -9.09
N GLU A 9 7.94 -14.60 -9.26
CA GLU A 9 8.49 -15.49 -8.22
C GLU A 9 9.93 -15.10 -7.87
N LEU A 10 10.74 -14.75 -8.88
CA LEU A 10 12.09 -14.26 -8.65
C LEU A 10 12.09 -12.97 -7.83
N LEU A 11 11.16 -12.05 -8.14
CA LEU A 11 11.01 -10.78 -7.45
C LEU A 11 10.59 -10.99 -5.98
N PHE A 12 9.61 -11.86 -5.74
CA PHE A 12 9.13 -12.18 -4.39
C PHE A 12 10.14 -12.96 -3.55
N TYR A 13 10.81 -13.96 -4.10
CA TYR A 13 11.67 -14.85 -3.29
C TYR A 13 13.12 -14.39 -3.20
N ALA A 14 13.64 -13.67 -4.18
CA ALA A 14 15.03 -13.21 -4.18
C ALA A 14 15.17 -11.72 -3.82
N LEU A 15 14.33 -10.85 -4.39
CA LEU A 15 14.50 -9.39 -4.24
C LEU A 15 13.79 -8.84 -3.01
N LEU A 16 12.56 -9.27 -2.74
CA LEU A 16 11.75 -8.74 -1.64
C LEU A 16 12.41 -8.93 -0.25
N PRO A 17 13.03 -10.08 0.09
CA PRO A 17 13.72 -10.22 1.37
C PRO A 17 14.90 -9.24 1.52
N VAL A 18 15.64 -8.99 0.44
CA VAL A 18 16.78 -8.06 0.44
C VAL A 18 16.30 -6.61 0.60
N LEU A 19 15.22 -6.23 -0.07
CA LEU A 19 14.61 -4.90 0.05
C LEU A 19 14.05 -4.65 1.45
N LEU A 20 13.31 -5.61 2.01
CA LEU A 20 12.78 -5.53 3.37
C LEU A 20 13.90 -5.45 4.41
N PHE A 21 14.95 -6.24 4.26
CA PHE A 21 16.11 -6.18 5.14
C PHE A 21 16.80 -4.80 5.09
N ASN A 22 17.01 -4.26 3.89
CA ASN A 22 17.60 -2.94 3.71
C ASN A 22 16.72 -1.83 4.33
N ALA A 23 15.40 -1.90 4.17
CA ALA A 23 14.47 -0.97 4.82
C ALA A 23 14.55 -1.07 6.35
N ALA A 24 14.49 -2.29 6.91
CA ALA A 24 14.60 -2.51 8.35
C ALA A 24 15.92 -1.98 8.94
N MET A 25 17.02 -2.02 8.19
CA MET A 25 18.34 -1.55 8.62
C MET A 25 18.47 -0.02 8.65
N ARG A 26 17.69 0.72 7.85
CA ARG A 26 17.70 2.20 7.86
C ARG A 26 16.90 2.80 9.02
N VAL A 27 15.92 2.05 9.51
CA VAL A 27 15.02 2.49 10.58
C VAL A 27 15.78 2.72 11.89
N LYS A 28 15.68 3.95 12.41
CA LYS A 28 16.26 4.31 13.72
C LYS A 28 15.43 3.71 14.85
N TRP A 29 15.89 2.59 15.40
CA TRP A 29 15.16 1.78 16.40
C TRP A 29 14.53 2.56 17.56
N TYR A 30 15.25 3.55 18.12
CA TYR A 30 14.76 4.36 19.22
C TYR A 30 13.49 5.17 18.84
N TYR A 31 13.52 5.87 17.70
CA TYR A 31 12.38 6.65 17.21
C TYR A 31 11.23 5.75 16.77
N PHE A 32 11.55 4.61 16.15
CA PHE A 32 10.58 3.61 15.73
C PHE A 32 9.78 3.07 16.93
N ARG A 33 10.46 2.60 17.97
CA ARG A 33 9.80 2.06 19.16
C ARG A 33 8.94 3.10 19.87
N THR A 34 9.42 4.34 19.94
CA THR A 34 8.68 5.45 20.59
C THR A 34 7.43 5.83 19.80
N SER A 35 7.45 5.64 18.48
CA SER A 35 6.36 6.02 17.57
C SER A 35 5.52 4.85 17.07
N LEU A 36 5.75 3.63 17.59
CA LEU A 36 5.17 2.40 17.09
C LEU A 36 3.64 2.47 17.04
N PHE A 37 3.01 3.05 18.06
CA PHE A 37 1.56 3.21 18.10
C PHE A 37 1.04 4.09 16.95
N THR A 38 1.70 5.21 16.69
CA THR A 38 1.36 6.12 15.58
C THR A 38 1.56 5.45 14.22
N ILE A 39 2.69 4.75 14.05
CA ILE A 39 3.01 4.00 12.84
C ILE A 39 1.90 2.98 12.55
N MET A 40 1.54 2.17 13.55
CA MET A 40 0.51 1.15 13.39
C MET A 40 -0.85 1.77 13.08
N ILE A 41 -1.26 2.82 13.79
CA ILE A 41 -2.55 3.47 13.49
C ILE A 41 -2.61 3.93 12.04
N PHE A 42 -1.58 4.63 11.54
CA PHE A 42 -1.61 5.08 10.15
C PHE A 42 -1.57 3.92 9.16
N ALA A 43 -0.69 2.94 9.38
CA ALA A 43 -0.52 1.77 8.52
C ALA A 43 -1.74 0.84 8.46
N PHE A 44 -2.69 0.94 9.39
CA PHE A 44 -3.95 0.19 9.34
C PHE A 44 -5.12 1.09 8.94
N LEU A 45 -5.29 2.21 9.65
CA LEU A 45 -6.46 3.07 9.49
C LEU A 45 -6.48 3.72 8.11
N MET A 46 -5.35 4.28 7.64
CA MET A 46 -5.33 4.93 6.32
C MET A 46 -5.59 3.92 5.20
N VAL A 47 -5.04 2.72 5.32
CA VAL A 47 -5.17 1.65 4.31
C VAL A 47 -6.60 1.18 4.19
N VAL A 48 -7.25 0.91 5.33
CA VAL A 48 -8.67 0.54 5.38
C VAL A 48 -9.53 1.66 4.83
N LEU A 49 -9.29 2.91 5.26
CA LEU A 49 -10.07 4.06 4.78
C LEU A 49 -9.90 4.28 3.28
N ASN A 50 -8.67 4.19 2.76
CA ASN A 50 -8.39 4.36 1.33
C ASN A 50 -9.04 3.24 0.53
N THR A 51 -8.90 1.98 0.97
CA THR A 51 -9.55 0.82 0.34
C THR A 51 -11.06 0.99 0.24
N MET A 52 -11.70 1.38 1.34
CA MET A 52 -13.15 1.59 1.39
C MET A 52 -13.56 2.77 0.52
N LEU A 53 -12.84 3.89 0.60
CA LEU A 53 -13.15 5.10 -0.15
C LEU A 53 -13.03 4.86 -1.66
N THR A 54 -11.92 4.26 -2.11
CA THR A 54 -11.70 3.94 -3.52
C THR A 54 -12.75 2.97 -4.04
N GLY A 55 -13.07 1.89 -3.30
CA GLY A 55 -14.09 0.93 -3.73
C GLY A 55 -15.49 1.52 -3.81
N LEU A 56 -15.88 2.33 -2.81
CA LEU A 56 -17.17 3.04 -2.83
C LEU A 56 -17.22 4.07 -3.97
N LEU A 57 -16.15 4.86 -4.15
CA LEU A 57 -16.06 5.82 -5.25
C LEU A 57 -16.22 5.11 -6.60
N LEU A 58 -15.52 4.01 -6.83
CA LEU A 58 -15.63 3.24 -8.07
C LEU A 58 -17.07 2.75 -8.31
N GLN A 59 -17.71 2.20 -7.27
CA GLN A 59 -19.07 1.69 -7.36
C GLN A 59 -20.11 2.79 -7.63
N TYR A 60 -20.03 3.91 -6.90
CA TYR A 60 -21.03 4.96 -6.98
C TYR A 60 -20.82 5.95 -8.13
N THR A 61 -19.59 6.09 -8.62
CA THR A 61 -19.28 6.96 -9.76
C THR A 61 -19.15 6.14 -11.05
N VAL A 62 -18.11 5.34 -11.20
CA VAL A 62 -17.78 4.71 -12.48
C VAL A 62 -18.84 3.70 -12.92
N VAL A 63 -19.28 2.81 -12.02
CA VAL A 63 -20.28 1.79 -12.37
C VAL A 63 -21.67 2.41 -12.55
N LYS A 64 -22.11 3.23 -11.59
CA LYS A 64 -23.48 3.81 -11.61
C LYS A 64 -23.65 4.89 -12.68
N VAL A 65 -22.69 5.82 -12.82
CA VAL A 65 -22.74 6.85 -13.86
C VAL A 65 -22.52 6.23 -15.24
N GLY A 66 -21.54 5.32 -15.38
CA GLY A 66 -21.28 4.59 -16.62
C GLY A 66 -22.53 3.88 -17.16
N THR A 67 -23.25 3.17 -16.28
CA THR A 67 -24.54 2.54 -16.64
C THR A 67 -25.59 3.57 -17.09
N THR A 68 -25.63 4.73 -16.45
CA THR A 68 -26.59 5.81 -16.77
C THR A 68 -26.31 6.45 -18.14
N ILE A 69 -25.04 6.62 -18.51
CA ILE A 69 -24.63 7.24 -19.78
C ILE A 69 -24.43 6.21 -20.91
N GLY A 70 -24.78 4.94 -20.70
CA GLY A 70 -24.66 3.86 -21.69
C GLY A 70 -23.23 3.32 -21.89
N VAL A 71 -22.27 3.73 -21.07
CA VAL A 71 -20.88 3.25 -21.08
C VAL A 71 -20.72 2.17 -20.02
N ASN A 72 -21.05 0.93 -20.36
CA ASN A 72 -21.05 -0.17 -19.41
C ASN A 72 -19.71 -0.93 -19.32
N ALA A 73 -18.60 -0.19 -19.22
CA ALA A 73 -17.25 -0.80 -19.20
C ALA A 73 -17.01 -1.71 -17.97
N LEU A 74 -17.69 -1.42 -16.85
CA LEU A 74 -17.54 -2.13 -15.58
C LEU A 74 -18.86 -2.77 -15.09
N GLY A 75 -19.81 -3.08 -15.99
CA GLY A 75 -21.16 -3.52 -15.65
C GLY A 75 -21.29 -4.80 -14.81
N GLY A 76 -20.23 -5.59 -14.74
CA GLY A 76 -20.15 -6.80 -13.90
C GLY A 76 -19.40 -6.60 -12.59
N TRP A 77 -18.81 -5.42 -12.35
CA TRP A 77 -18.04 -5.17 -11.13
C TRP A 77 -18.98 -4.97 -9.97
N ASN A 78 -18.80 -5.79 -8.94
CA ASN A 78 -19.45 -5.62 -7.64
C ASN A 78 -18.51 -4.88 -6.68
N LEU A 79 -19.00 -4.61 -5.48
CA LEU A 79 -18.25 -3.87 -4.47
C LEU A 79 -16.92 -4.55 -4.05
N TYR A 80 -16.85 -5.89 -4.09
CA TYR A 80 -15.63 -6.64 -3.79
C TYR A 80 -14.52 -6.36 -4.81
N HIS A 81 -14.86 -6.19 -6.09
CA HIS A 81 -13.88 -5.79 -7.11
C HIS A 81 -13.36 -4.38 -6.85
N GLY A 82 -14.24 -3.47 -6.43
CA GLY A 82 -13.88 -2.12 -6.02
C GLY A 82 -12.95 -2.09 -4.81
N PHE A 83 -13.24 -2.88 -3.78
CA PHE A 83 -12.36 -3.01 -2.61
C PHE A 83 -11.05 -3.73 -2.91
N THR A 84 -11.05 -4.73 -3.80
CA THR A 84 -9.82 -5.37 -4.27
C THR A 84 -8.91 -4.36 -4.95
N LEU A 85 -9.47 -3.51 -5.83
CA LEU A 85 -8.74 -2.42 -6.45
C LEU A 85 -8.27 -1.38 -5.42
N GLY A 86 -9.12 -1.01 -4.47
CA GLY A 86 -8.78 -0.10 -3.39
C GLY A 86 -7.61 -0.61 -2.54
N ALA A 87 -7.59 -1.90 -2.23
CA ALA A 87 -6.51 -2.54 -1.48
C ALA A 87 -5.20 -2.48 -2.27
N ILE A 88 -5.21 -2.81 -3.57
CA ILE A 88 -4.03 -2.72 -4.44
C ILE A 88 -3.46 -1.29 -4.47
N LEU A 89 -4.33 -0.27 -4.51
CA LEU A 89 -3.94 1.14 -4.59
C LEU A 89 -3.64 1.79 -3.23
N SER A 90 -3.76 1.05 -2.13
CA SER A 90 -3.64 1.60 -0.77
C SER A 90 -2.22 1.64 -0.22
N SER A 91 -1.35 0.75 -0.70
CA SER A 91 0.07 0.73 -0.36
C SER A 91 0.78 1.96 -0.94
N THR A 92 1.56 2.66 -0.10
CA THR A 92 2.29 3.88 -0.44
C THR A 92 3.80 3.64 -0.38
N ASP A 93 4.53 4.10 -1.40
CA ASP A 93 6.00 4.10 -1.42
C ASP A 93 6.55 5.48 -1.01
N PRO A 94 7.23 5.61 0.14
CA PRO A 94 7.68 6.89 0.67
C PRO A 94 9.09 7.27 0.20
N VAL A 95 9.78 6.47 -0.63
CA VAL A 95 11.20 6.69 -0.94
C VAL A 95 11.49 8.13 -1.39
N ALA A 96 10.71 8.67 -2.32
CA ALA A 96 10.89 10.05 -2.80
C ALA A 96 10.64 11.10 -1.70
N VAL A 97 9.65 10.88 -0.84
CA VAL A 97 9.30 11.79 0.26
C VAL A 97 10.40 11.78 1.33
N ILE A 98 10.93 10.60 1.65
CA ILE A 98 12.03 10.44 2.61
C ILE A 98 13.29 11.13 2.10
N SER A 99 13.68 10.90 0.83
CA SER A 99 14.84 11.57 0.24
C SER A 99 14.71 13.09 0.27
N PHE A 100 13.54 13.62 -0.08
CA PHE A 100 13.27 15.06 0.01
C PHE A 100 13.37 15.60 1.45
N MET A 101 12.88 14.85 2.44
CA MET A 101 12.96 15.22 3.85
C MET A 101 14.40 15.26 4.36
N GLU A 102 15.21 14.27 3.98
CA GLU A 102 16.62 14.20 4.36
C GLU A 102 17.42 15.36 3.75
N GLU A 103 17.17 15.70 2.48
CA GLU A 103 17.79 16.86 1.81
C GLU A 103 17.47 18.19 2.51
N ASN A 104 16.31 18.30 3.15
CA ASN A 104 15.85 19.51 3.82
C ASN A 104 16.07 19.51 5.35
N ASN A 105 16.92 18.61 5.88
CA ASN A 105 17.20 18.48 7.31
C ASN A 105 15.94 18.28 8.19
N ALA A 106 14.92 17.59 7.67
CA ALA A 106 13.74 17.29 8.45
C ALA A 106 14.06 16.38 9.66
N PRO A 107 13.23 16.39 10.73
CA PRO A 107 13.46 15.55 11.89
C PRO A 107 13.51 14.06 11.52
N ALA A 108 14.56 13.36 11.95
CA ALA A 108 14.72 11.93 11.68
C ALA A 108 13.56 11.06 12.21
N MET A 109 12.83 11.55 13.21
CA MET A 109 11.61 10.93 13.72
C MET A 109 10.51 10.88 12.65
N LEU A 110 10.36 11.93 11.83
CA LEU A 110 9.32 11.99 10.80
C LEU A 110 9.61 11.00 9.67
N ALA A 111 10.86 10.95 9.20
CA ALA A 111 11.31 9.94 8.25
C ALA A 111 11.10 8.51 8.77
N THR A 112 11.40 8.28 10.06
CA THR A 112 11.20 6.97 10.70
C THR A 112 9.72 6.57 10.77
N VAL A 113 8.82 7.53 11.05
CA VAL A 113 7.37 7.26 11.10
C VAL A 113 6.84 6.93 9.72
N ILE A 114 7.25 7.67 8.69
CA ILE A 114 6.81 7.45 7.31
C ILE A 114 7.36 6.14 6.74
N GLU A 115 8.65 5.84 6.96
CA GLU A 115 9.26 4.57 6.53
C GLU A 115 8.59 3.37 7.24
N GLY A 116 8.30 3.51 8.53
CA GLY A 116 7.56 2.49 9.29
C GLY A 116 6.12 2.31 8.80
N GLU A 117 5.40 3.41 8.52
CA GLU A 117 4.02 3.37 8.04
C GLU A 117 3.91 2.60 6.73
N SER A 118 4.74 2.94 5.74
CA SER A 118 4.79 2.24 4.45
C SER A 118 5.10 0.76 4.59
N LEU A 119 6.08 0.38 5.44
CA LEU A 119 6.46 -1.02 5.64
C LEU A 119 5.29 -1.88 6.12
N PHE A 120 4.46 -1.37 7.03
CA PHE A 120 3.29 -2.09 7.54
C PHE A 120 2.07 -1.94 6.63
N ASN A 121 1.94 -0.81 5.92
CA ASN A 121 0.86 -0.57 4.97
C ASN A 121 0.83 -1.66 3.89
N ASP A 122 1.99 -2.03 3.32
CA ASP A 122 2.09 -3.10 2.31
C ASP A 122 1.48 -4.43 2.78
N ALA A 123 1.76 -4.79 4.04
CA ALA A 123 1.21 -6.00 4.64
C ALA A 123 -0.30 -5.88 4.86
N THR A 124 -0.79 -4.74 5.34
CA THR A 124 -2.21 -4.49 5.53
C THR A 124 -2.97 -4.53 4.20
N ALA A 125 -2.44 -3.86 3.17
CA ALA A 125 -2.99 -3.83 1.82
C ALA A 125 -3.08 -5.25 1.24
N TYR A 126 -2.04 -6.07 1.41
CA TYR A 126 -2.06 -7.46 0.98
C TYR A 126 -3.13 -8.31 1.70
N ILE A 127 -3.30 -8.13 3.01
CA ILE A 127 -4.35 -8.83 3.76
C ILE A 127 -5.74 -8.43 3.26
N LEU A 128 -5.99 -7.13 3.05
CA LEU A 128 -7.27 -6.65 2.52
C LEU A 128 -7.50 -7.14 1.08
N PHE A 129 -6.47 -7.16 0.25
CA PHE A 129 -6.53 -7.72 -1.10
C PHE A 129 -7.00 -9.18 -1.04
N GLN A 130 -6.37 -10.03 -0.23
CA GLN A 130 -6.76 -11.43 -0.08
C GLN A 130 -8.18 -11.58 0.49
N ALA A 131 -8.61 -10.68 1.37
CA ALA A 131 -9.96 -10.72 1.96
C ALA A 131 -11.07 -10.40 0.95
N PHE A 132 -10.79 -9.55 -0.04
CA PHE A 132 -11.78 -9.12 -1.04
C PHE A 132 -11.64 -9.81 -2.39
N LEU A 133 -10.52 -10.50 -2.63
CA LEU A 133 -10.28 -11.29 -3.84
C LEU A 133 -11.27 -12.47 -3.89
N GLN A 134 -12.29 -12.34 -4.73
CA GLN A 134 -13.38 -13.30 -4.92
C GLN A 134 -13.65 -13.52 -6.41
#